data_AF-A0A7W9W6G1-F1
#
_entry.id   AF-A0A7W9W6G1-F1
#
_cell.length_a   1.000
_cell.length_b   1.000
_cell.length_c   1.000
_cell.angle_alpha   90.00
_cell.angle_beta   90.00
_cell.angle_gamma   90.00
#
_symmetry.space_group_name_H-M   'P 1'
#
loop_
_entity.id
_entity.type
_entity.pdbx_description
1 polymer ?
#
loop_
_entity_poly.entity_id
_entity_poly.type
_entity_poly.pdbx_seq_one_letter_code
_entity_poly.pdbx_strand_id
1 'polypeptide(L)'
;MRESEPQQARLLEALAKYGRNLHSFMVLEPGLSVWSKGDAMVAYADRGGYWVAVGGPLCASEETLAVASAFREAARKKGRKVVFFGVTRPLVERLGGSFDALLVGLAAVWNPAQWQEVLGSSGKLRNRLSKARRAGVTVRLIDCGEVAPGTPLRKRFVEIVDSWAEQKALPPMGFMVTLELFQHAERRRYFVVESDGVVHGFAVCVPIYGRNGWLLEDMMIPPEAPAGCGESLVDAVMCQLRDEGAEVVSLGMVALAGLDAEQNSQNHVWLTRLLRVCARSMGWLYNLEGLYRFRDKMKPSAWEPVYIVSSGKVSFLTIRAILMAFANGWVPRFAARALGRWARQWLQRQAAPPSETPSPKPALDLPISLLAVACCTAMALAVVGAFQGWLPAWLSVGIGFVAAFAGFTPIHEAVHGNVSRGKVLNAAVGHLCSVLLTGAFRPYCFLHREHHLHTNVPTDDPDFWCGAGPSWAVPLRWLTQDIGYLRFYLSRWTTRPWLERADLVLCGSVYVALAVGAGLLHPSLFRALLLGWILPARLALFTLAATFSWLPHAPHQATTPYQATSVRSSPWLTWLLLGQNFHLVHHLDPSKPFYRLASIWKHKREDFMSHGAVDCSGLNKSEQT
;
A
#
# COMPACT_ATOMS: atom_id res chain seq x y z
N MET A 1 -6.08 -39.28 -1.23
CA MET A 1 -6.28 -40.30 -0.19
C MET A 1 -6.72 -39.57 1.06
N ARG A 2 -7.89 -39.91 1.63
CA ARG A 2 -8.19 -39.51 3.01
C ARG A 2 -7.26 -40.34 3.90
N GLU A 3 -6.55 -39.72 4.82
CA GLU A 3 -5.78 -40.44 5.83
C GLU A 3 -6.75 -41.28 6.70
N SER A 4 -6.32 -42.44 7.16
CA SER A 4 -7.17 -43.24 8.04
C SER A 4 -7.29 -42.54 9.40
N GLU A 5 -8.45 -42.64 10.07
CA GLU A 5 -8.65 -42.03 11.40
C GLU A 5 -7.52 -42.31 12.41
N PRO A 6 -6.92 -43.53 12.47
CA PRO A 6 -5.78 -43.80 13.35
C PRO A 6 -4.50 -43.02 12.99
N GLN A 7 -4.27 -42.70 11.71
CA GLN A 7 -3.11 -41.92 11.29
C GLN A 7 -3.25 -40.44 11.66
N GLN A 8 -4.47 -39.90 11.54
CA GLN A 8 -4.77 -38.51 11.91
C GLN A 8 -4.66 -38.29 13.42
N ALA A 9 -5.12 -39.24 14.24
CA ALA A 9 -4.96 -39.19 15.70
C ALA A 9 -3.48 -39.16 16.11
N ARG A 10 -2.65 -40.04 15.51
CA ARG A 10 -1.20 -40.06 15.76
C ARG A 10 -0.51 -38.77 15.31
N LEU A 11 -0.95 -38.18 14.21
CA LEU A 11 -0.41 -36.89 13.74
C LEU A 11 -0.74 -35.76 14.71
N LEU A 12 -1.96 -35.73 15.26
CA LEU A 12 -2.35 -34.76 16.29
C LEU A 12 -1.52 -34.91 17.57
N GLU A 13 -1.25 -36.14 18.00
CA GLU A 13 -0.37 -36.42 19.15
C GLU A 13 1.07 -35.96 18.88
N ALA A 14 1.62 -36.29 17.72
CA ALA A 14 2.96 -35.85 17.32
C ALA A 14 3.04 -34.32 17.20
N LEU A 15 1.98 -33.67 16.70
CA LEU A 15 1.87 -32.22 16.61
C LEU A 15 1.82 -31.58 18.00
N ALA A 16 1.02 -32.12 18.92
CA ALA A 16 0.95 -31.64 20.29
C ALA A 16 2.29 -31.75 21.03
N LYS A 17 3.02 -32.85 20.79
CA LYS A 17 4.29 -33.13 21.46
C LYS A 17 5.49 -32.38 20.85
N TYR A 18 5.56 -32.28 19.53
CA TYR A 18 6.75 -31.82 18.81
C TYR A 18 6.55 -30.57 17.95
N GLY A 19 5.32 -30.07 17.79
CA GLY A 19 4.96 -28.94 16.95
C GLY A 19 5.48 -27.59 17.46
N ARG A 20 6.74 -27.26 17.15
CA ARG A 20 7.39 -26.00 17.56
C ARG A 20 7.46 -24.92 16.49
N ASN A 21 7.29 -25.29 15.22
CA ASN A 21 7.32 -24.33 14.11
C ASN A 21 6.07 -23.43 14.18
N LEU A 22 6.19 -22.14 13.85
CA LEU A 22 5.06 -21.19 13.81
C LEU A 22 3.89 -21.70 12.97
N HIS A 23 4.17 -22.47 11.91
CA HIS A 23 3.17 -23.04 11.03
C HIS A 23 2.93 -24.54 11.28
N SER A 24 3.26 -25.07 12.47
CA SER A 24 3.17 -26.52 12.73
C SER A 24 1.76 -27.07 12.60
N PHE A 25 0.73 -26.28 12.90
CA PHE A 25 -0.67 -26.73 12.77
C PHE A 25 -1.05 -27.05 11.32
N MET A 26 -0.37 -26.44 10.34
CA MET A 26 -0.61 -26.64 8.91
C MET A 26 -0.27 -28.05 8.41
N VAL A 27 0.29 -28.92 9.26
CA VAL A 27 0.49 -30.35 8.92
C VAL A 27 -0.84 -31.10 8.79
N LEU A 28 -1.93 -30.55 9.34
CA LEU A 28 -3.28 -31.09 9.30
C LEU A 28 -4.05 -30.69 8.03
N GLU A 29 -3.46 -29.86 7.18
CA GLU A 29 -4.07 -29.36 5.96
C GLU A 29 -4.39 -30.50 4.98
N PRO A 30 -5.55 -30.45 4.30
CA PRO A 30 -5.95 -31.50 3.39
C PRO A 30 -5.03 -31.59 2.19
N GLY A 31 -4.87 -32.81 1.65
CA GLY A 31 -4.06 -33.06 0.47
C GLY A 31 -2.57 -33.23 0.75
N LEU A 32 -2.15 -33.19 2.01
CA LEU A 32 -0.85 -33.66 2.45
C LEU A 32 -0.82 -35.19 2.57
N SER A 33 0.37 -35.75 2.41
CA SER A 33 0.69 -37.13 2.77
C SER A 33 1.59 -37.11 3.99
N VAL A 34 1.39 -38.05 4.90
CA VAL A 34 2.26 -38.20 6.07
C VAL A 34 3.20 -39.38 5.88
N TRP A 35 4.50 -39.11 6.00
CA TRP A 35 5.53 -40.13 6.19
C TRP A 35 5.83 -40.29 7.67
N SER A 36 6.03 -41.52 8.14
CA SER A 36 6.34 -41.82 9.54
C SER A 36 7.49 -42.82 9.68
N LYS A 37 8.22 -42.70 10.79
CA LYS A 37 9.24 -43.66 11.24
C LYS A 37 9.24 -43.69 12.77
N GLY A 38 8.73 -44.75 13.36
CA GLY A 38 8.43 -44.78 14.80
C GLY A 38 7.37 -43.72 15.13
N ASP A 39 7.67 -42.84 16.08
CA ASP A 39 6.82 -41.71 16.48
C ASP A 39 7.09 -40.43 15.67
N ALA A 40 8.16 -40.41 14.87
CA ALA A 40 8.50 -39.27 14.06
C ALA A 40 7.61 -39.19 12.81
N MET A 41 7.13 -37.99 12.49
CA MET A 41 6.25 -37.75 11.35
C MET A 41 6.68 -36.55 10.51
N VAL A 42 6.42 -36.59 9.20
CA VAL A 42 6.61 -35.48 8.27
C VAL A 42 5.41 -35.40 7.35
N ALA A 43 4.66 -34.29 7.39
CA ALA A 43 3.58 -34.01 6.45
C ALA A 43 4.11 -33.27 5.22
N TYR A 44 3.77 -33.74 4.02
CA TYR A 44 4.32 -33.21 2.77
C TYR A 44 3.36 -33.33 1.59
N ALA A 45 3.54 -32.45 0.60
CA ALA A 45 2.91 -32.56 -0.71
C ALA A 45 3.87 -33.22 -1.71
N ASP A 46 3.43 -34.27 -2.40
CA ASP A 46 4.19 -34.81 -3.55
C ASP A 46 3.94 -33.96 -4.80
N ARG A 47 5.01 -33.40 -5.36
CA ARG A 47 5.00 -32.55 -6.55
C ARG A 47 6.00 -33.05 -7.60
N GLY A 48 6.02 -34.36 -7.81
CA GLY A 48 6.67 -35.01 -8.95
C GLY A 48 8.19 -35.11 -8.81
N GLY A 49 8.92 -34.00 -8.83
CA GLY A 49 10.37 -34.02 -8.58
C GLY A 49 10.74 -33.93 -7.09
N TYR A 50 9.77 -33.52 -6.26
CA TYR A 50 10.01 -33.09 -4.89
C TYR A 50 8.88 -33.53 -3.96
N TRP A 51 9.26 -33.88 -2.74
CA TRP A 51 8.39 -33.87 -1.57
C TRP A 51 8.57 -32.54 -0.85
N VAL A 52 7.49 -31.74 -0.84
CA VAL A 52 7.45 -30.41 -0.23
C VAL A 52 6.81 -30.54 1.15
N ALA A 53 7.64 -30.60 2.19
CA ALA A 53 7.22 -30.74 3.58
C ALA A 53 6.76 -29.41 4.16
N VAL A 54 5.70 -29.47 4.97
CA VAL A 54 5.18 -28.35 5.77
C VAL A 54 6.00 -28.25 7.04
N GLY A 55 6.75 -27.16 7.20
CA GLY A 55 7.64 -27.00 8.33
C GLY A 55 8.74 -28.07 8.38
N GLY A 56 9.13 -28.48 9.58
CA GLY A 56 10.16 -29.50 9.83
C GLY A 56 9.56 -30.81 10.34
N PRO A 57 10.38 -31.85 10.55
CA PRO A 57 9.90 -33.10 11.13
C PRO A 57 9.31 -32.93 12.53
N LEU A 58 8.18 -33.59 12.80
CA LEU A 58 7.59 -33.71 14.13
C LEU A 58 8.30 -34.85 14.86
N CYS A 59 9.35 -34.51 15.61
CA CYS A 59 10.16 -35.46 16.38
C CYS A 59 10.91 -34.74 17.50
N ALA A 60 11.61 -35.50 18.35
CA ALA A 60 12.47 -34.93 19.36
C ALA A 60 13.60 -34.10 18.74
N SER A 61 14.10 -33.12 19.50
CA SER A 61 14.99 -32.09 18.98
C SER A 61 16.33 -32.65 18.50
N GLU A 62 16.83 -33.61 19.25
CA GLU A 62 18.04 -34.39 19.04
C GLU A 62 17.94 -35.36 17.85
N GLU A 63 16.72 -35.78 17.49
CA GLU A 63 16.49 -36.73 16.38
C GLU A 63 16.27 -36.04 15.03
N THR A 64 16.15 -34.71 15.02
CA THR A 64 15.74 -33.92 13.84
C THR A 64 16.56 -34.24 12.59
N LEU A 65 17.89 -34.30 12.70
CA LEU A 65 18.76 -34.60 11.56
C LEU A 65 18.62 -36.05 11.08
N ALA A 66 18.50 -37.00 12.01
CA ALA A 66 18.34 -38.42 11.71
C ALA A 66 17.00 -38.68 10.99
N VAL A 67 15.92 -38.08 11.48
CA VAL A 67 14.58 -38.17 10.88
C VAL A 67 14.55 -37.49 9.50
N ALA A 68 15.08 -36.28 9.37
CA ALA A 68 15.15 -35.58 8.09
C ALA A 68 15.97 -36.36 7.06
N SER A 69 17.06 -37.00 7.48
CA SER A 69 17.89 -37.86 6.63
C SER A 69 17.17 -39.14 6.20
N ALA A 70 16.42 -39.77 7.11
CA ALA A 70 15.61 -40.94 6.79
C ALA A 70 14.45 -40.59 5.83
N PHE A 71 13.82 -39.43 6.01
CA PHE A 71 12.81 -38.92 5.09
C PHE A 71 13.40 -38.62 3.70
N ARG A 72 14.57 -37.98 3.65
CA ARG A 72 15.34 -37.77 2.41
C ARG A 72 15.62 -39.09 1.69
N GLU A 73 16.01 -40.12 2.42
CA GLU A 73 16.28 -41.44 1.86
C GLU A 73 15.02 -42.11 1.30
N ALA A 74 13.90 -42.03 2.03
CA ALA A 74 12.61 -42.53 1.58
C ALA A 74 12.13 -41.81 0.31
N ALA A 75 12.32 -40.50 0.22
CA ALA A 75 12.03 -39.70 -0.96
C ALA A 75 12.91 -40.12 -2.14
N ARG A 76 14.22 -40.29 -1.91
CA ARG A 76 15.20 -40.68 -2.92
C ARG A 76 14.87 -42.02 -3.56
N LYS A 77 14.43 -43.02 -2.78
CA LYS A 77 13.97 -44.32 -3.28
C LYS A 77 12.79 -44.22 -4.26
N LYS A 78 12.01 -43.14 -4.19
CA LYS A 78 10.91 -42.82 -5.13
C LYS A 78 11.33 -41.82 -6.22
N GLY A 79 12.63 -41.55 -6.36
CA GLY A 79 13.15 -40.57 -7.33
C GLY A 79 12.76 -39.13 -7.01
N ARG A 80 12.57 -38.80 -5.71
CA ARG A 80 12.16 -37.46 -5.25
C ARG A 80 13.28 -36.80 -4.44
N LYS A 81 13.35 -35.46 -4.51
CA LYS A 81 14.15 -34.63 -3.59
C LYS A 81 13.26 -34.12 -2.45
N VAL A 82 13.86 -33.70 -1.34
CA VAL A 82 13.11 -33.12 -0.21
C VAL A 82 13.33 -31.62 -0.13
N VAL A 83 12.25 -30.92 0.19
CA VAL A 83 12.30 -29.52 0.61
C VAL A 83 11.36 -29.30 1.79
N PHE A 84 11.89 -28.70 2.85
CA PHE A 84 11.14 -28.22 4.00
C PHE A 84 10.85 -26.73 3.79
N PHE A 85 9.58 -26.34 3.80
CA PHE A 85 9.17 -24.95 3.60
C PHE A 85 8.64 -24.34 4.89
N GLY A 86 8.93 -23.06 5.12
CA GLY A 86 8.38 -22.32 6.24
C GLY A 86 9.05 -22.67 7.57
N VAL A 87 10.37 -22.94 7.56
CA VAL A 87 11.11 -23.35 8.76
C VAL A 87 11.89 -22.21 9.37
N THR A 88 12.03 -22.20 10.69
CA THR A 88 12.77 -21.16 11.42
C THR A 88 14.22 -21.56 11.65
N ARG A 89 15.05 -20.59 12.05
CA ARG A 89 16.51 -20.76 12.25
C ARG A 89 16.90 -21.98 13.11
N PRO A 90 16.24 -22.31 14.24
CA PRO A 90 16.61 -23.48 15.05
C PRO A 90 16.60 -24.79 14.26
N LEU A 91 15.70 -24.95 13.28
CA LEU A 91 15.69 -26.15 12.44
C LEU A 91 16.86 -26.13 11.44
N VAL A 92 17.14 -24.98 10.84
CA VAL A 92 18.27 -24.82 9.90
C VAL A 92 19.59 -25.20 10.58
N GLU A 93 19.80 -24.73 11.82
CA GLU A 93 20.99 -25.02 12.61
C GLU A 93 21.13 -26.51 12.94
N ARG A 94 20.03 -27.18 13.32
CA ARG A 94 20.03 -28.64 13.60
C ARG A 94 20.28 -29.50 12.37
N LEU A 95 19.81 -29.05 11.20
CA LEU A 95 20.06 -29.76 9.94
C LEU A 95 21.50 -29.55 9.44
N GLY A 96 22.12 -28.43 9.82
CA GLY A 96 23.51 -28.10 9.53
C GLY A 96 23.86 -28.15 8.05
N GLY A 97 25.12 -28.42 7.72
CA GLY A 97 25.61 -28.49 6.33
C GLY A 97 25.07 -29.66 5.50
N SER A 98 24.22 -30.53 6.07
CA SER A 98 23.60 -31.64 5.33
C SER A 98 22.48 -31.19 4.38
N PHE A 99 21.98 -29.97 4.57
CA PHE A 99 20.92 -29.38 3.77
C PHE A 99 21.30 -27.94 3.41
N ASP A 100 20.83 -27.48 2.25
CA ASP A 100 21.04 -26.12 1.80
C ASP A 100 19.82 -25.25 2.16
N ALA A 101 20.06 -24.01 2.59
CA ALA A 101 19.04 -23.13 3.14
C ALA A 101 18.95 -21.80 2.38
N LEU A 102 17.74 -21.30 2.21
CA LEU A 102 17.46 -20.01 1.59
C LEU A 102 16.42 -19.25 2.42
N LEU A 103 16.74 -18.02 2.80
CA LEU A 103 15.80 -17.10 3.44
C LEU A 103 14.69 -16.71 2.44
N VAL A 104 13.44 -16.82 2.85
CA VAL A 104 12.27 -16.50 2.01
C VAL A 104 11.25 -15.58 2.65
N GLY A 105 11.44 -15.16 3.89
CA GLY A 105 10.55 -14.21 4.53
C GLY A 105 10.89 -14.00 6.00
N LEU A 106 10.06 -13.18 6.65
CA LEU A 106 10.11 -12.93 8.07
C LEU A 106 8.75 -13.20 8.69
N ALA A 107 8.70 -13.81 9.88
CA ALA A 107 7.51 -13.96 10.69
C ALA A 107 7.58 -13.02 11.88
N ALA A 108 6.51 -12.24 12.08
CA ALA A 108 6.40 -11.37 13.23
C ALA A 108 5.94 -12.20 14.44
N VAL A 109 6.61 -12.04 15.57
CA VAL A 109 6.27 -12.71 16.83
C VAL A 109 6.15 -11.71 17.96
N TRP A 110 5.18 -11.94 18.83
CA TRP A 110 4.89 -11.13 20.02
C TRP A 110 4.89 -12.03 21.24
N ASN A 111 5.37 -11.48 22.36
CA ASN A 111 4.99 -11.95 23.68
C ASN A 111 3.72 -11.18 24.10
N PRO A 112 2.55 -11.84 24.22
CA PRO A 112 1.30 -11.15 24.54
C PRO A 112 1.30 -10.54 25.96
N ALA A 113 2.17 -11.01 26.88
CA ALA A 113 2.37 -10.37 28.18
C ALA A 113 2.91 -8.93 28.06
N GLN A 114 3.67 -8.64 27.00
CA GLN A 114 4.22 -7.30 26.72
C GLN A 114 3.26 -6.42 25.90
N TRP A 115 2.06 -6.89 25.58
CA TRP A 115 1.15 -6.17 24.69
C TRP A 115 0.77 -4.77 25.22
N GLN A 116 0.60 -4.63 26.54
CA GLN A 116 0.29 -3.32 27.13
C GLN A 116 1.44 -2.32 27.00
N GLU A 117 2.69 -2.78 27.05
CA GLU A 117 3.87 -1.93 26.81
C GLU A 117 3.94 -1.49 25.35
N VAL A 118 3.63 -2.41 24.42
CA VAL A 118 3.52 -2.11 22.99
C VAL A 118 2.49 -1.01 22.74
N LEU A 119 1.28 -1.15 23.31
CA LEU A 119 0.25 -0.12 23.26
C LEU A 119 0.75 1.19 23.89
N GLY A 120 1.36 1.14 25.08
CA GLY A 120 1.94 2.30 25.78
C GLY A 120 3.01 3.04 24.99
N SER A 121 3.78 2.33 24.16
CA SER A 121 4.84 2.91 23.33
C SER A 121 4.35 3.47 21.98
N SER A 122 3.07 3.26 21.60
CA SER A 122 2.53 3.63 20.29
C SER A 122 1.25 4.47 20.40
N GLY A 123 1.41 5.79 20.53
CA GLY A 123 0.27 6.73 20.58
C GLY A 123 -0.65 6.63 19.36
N LYS A 124 -0.08 6.39 18.16
CA LYS A 124 -0.85 6.19 16.92
C LYS A 124 -1.76 4.97 16.99
N LEU A 125 -1.26 3.83 17.49
CA LEU A 125 -2.04 2.60 17.64
C LEU A 125 -3.15 2.78 18.67
N ARG A 126 -2.84 3.34 19.84
CA ARG A 126 -3.86 3.64 20.87
C ARG A 126 -4.95 4.55 20.35
N ASN A 127 -4.60 5.64 19.67
CA ASN A 127 -5.58 6.57 19.12
C ASN A 127 -6.50 5.89 18.11
N ARG A 128 -5.97 4.97 17.30
CA ARG A 128 -6.76 4.19 16.34
C ARG A 128 -7.73 3.23 17.03
N LEU A 129 -7.28 2.50 18.03
CA LEU A 129 -8.14 1.62 18.85
C LEU A 129 -9.21 2.43 19.60
N SER A 130 -8.87 3.59 20.16
CA SER A 130 -9.83 4.47 20.84
C SER A 130 -10.84 5.10 19.87
N LYS A 131 -10.43 5.40 18.63
CA LYS A 131 -11.36 5.88 17.59
C LYS A 131 -12.33 4.77 17.16
N ALA A 132 -11.82 3.56 16.95
CA ALA A 132 -12.66 2.39 16.61
C ALA A 132 -13.69 2.11 17.71
N ARG A 133 -13.27 2.09 18.98
CA ARG A 133 -14.17 1.91 20.12
C ARG A 133 -15.25 3.00 20.21
N ARG A 134 -14.89 4.27 19.99
CA ARG A 134 -15.86 5.38 19.94
C ARG A 134 -16.84 5.29 18.77
N ALA A 135 -16.44 4.63 17.69
CA ALA A 135 -17.29 4.33 16.53
C ALA A 135 -18.13 3.05 16.70
N GLY A 136 -18.21 2.49 17.91
CA GLY A 136 -19.04 1.32 18.20
C GLY A 136 -18.42 -0.02 17.77
N VAL A 137 -17.15 -0.04 17.35
CA VAL A 137 -16.47 -1.30 16.99
C VAL A 137 -16.15 -2.10 18.25
N THR A 138 -16.67 -3.32 18.31
CA THR A 138 -16.42 -4.30 19.38
C THR A 138 -15.82 -5.57 18.79
N VAL A 139 -15.12 -6.35 19.62
CA VAL A 139 -14.59 -7.66 19.25
C VAL A 139 -15.02 -8.68 20.29
N ARG A 140 -15.49 -9.84 19.85
CA ARG A 140 -15.97 -10.92 20.72
C ARG A 140 -15.23 -12.22 20.40
N LEU A 141 -14.77 -12.91 21.44
CA LEU A 141 -14.36 -14.31 21.38
C LEU A 141 -15.63 -15.17 21.28
N ILE A 142 -15.70 -16.06 20.30
CA ILE A 142 -16.88 -16.91 20.04
C ILE A 142 -16.57 -18.38 20.32
N ASP A 143 -17.58 -19.13 20.74
CA ASP A 143 -17.46 -20.57 20.95
C ASP A 143 -17.45 -21.34 19.62
N CYS A 144 -16.78 -22.50 19.58
CA CYS A 144 -16.74 -23.34 18.39
C CYS A 144 -18.13 -23.84 17.94
N GLY A 145 -19.10 -23.95 18.86
CA GLY A 145 -20.50 -24.26 18.56
C GLY A 145 -21.22 -23.16 17.76
N GLU A 146 -20.81 -21.89 17.90
CA GLU A 146 -21.39 -20.78 17.13
C GLU A 146 -21.02 -20.83 15.65
N VAL A 147 -19.95 -21.56 15.29
CA VAL A 147 -19.52 -21.81 13.90
C VAL A 147 -19.79 -23.24 13.44
N ALA A 148 -20.65 -23.97 14.16
CA ALA A 148 -21.09 -25.30 13.76
C ALA A 148 -21.81 -25.29 12.39
N PRO A 149 -21.85 -26.42 11.67
CA PRO A 149 -22.58 -26.53 10.40
C PRO A 149 -24.03 -26.02 10.52
N GLY A 150 -24.45 -25.16 9.60
CA GLY A 150 -25.83 -24.64 9.55
C GLY A 150 -26.08 -23.35 10.34
N THR A 151 -25.16 -22.93 11.20
CA THR A 151 -25.29 -21.69 12.00
C THR A 151 -25.25 -20.42 11.13
N PRO A 152 -25.95 -19.34 11.53
CA PRO A 152 -25.89 -18.05 10.81
C PRO A 152 -24.47 -17.48 10.73
N LEU A 153 -23.68 -17.62 11.80
CA LEU A 153 -22.34 -17.07 11.87
C LEU A 153 -21.37 -17.79 10.92
N ARG A 154 -21.49 -19.13 10.80
CA ARG A 154 -20.73 -19.89 9.80
C ARG A 154 -21.06 -19.42 8.37
N LYS A 155 -22.33 -19.20 8.06
CA LYS A 155 -22.74 -18.66 6.75
C LYS A 155 -22.10 -17.30 6.50
N ARG A 156 -22.12 -16.43 7.51
CA ARG A 156 -21.50 -15.11 7.44
C ARG A 156 -19.98 -15.17 7.22
N PHE A 157 -19.28 -16.12 7.84
CA PHE A 157 -17.85 -16.33 7.60
C PHE A 157 -17.57 -16.70 6.14
N VAL A 158 -18.37 -17.63 5.59
CA VAL A 158 -18.24 -18.03 4.19
C VAL A 158 -18.49 -16.84 3.24
N GLU A 159 -19.53 -16.04 3.50
CA GLU A 159 -19.81 -14.82 2.71
C GLU A 159 -18.64 -13.82 2.74
N ILE A 160 -18.05 -13.59 3.92
CA ILE A 160 -16.89 -12.70 4.08
C ILE A 160 -15.69 -13.25 3.30
N VAL A 161 -15.43 -14.56 3.37
CA VAL A 161 -14.35 -15.21 2.63
C VAL A 161 -14.57 -15.11 1.13
N ASP A 162 -15.77 -15.40 0.64
CA ASP A 162 -16.10 -15.36 -0.79
C ASP A 162 -15.98 -13.94 -1.33
N SER A 163 -16.55 -12.94 -0.64
CA SER A 163 -16.38 -11.52 -0.98
C SER A 163 -14.90 -11.12 -1.02
N TRP A 164 -14.13 -11.50 0.00
CA TRP A 164 -12.70 -11.22 0.04
C TRP A 164 -11.94 -11.90 -1.12
N ALA A 165 -12.27 -13.16 -1.43
CA ALA A 165 -11.60 -13.95 -2.46
C ALA A 165 -11.93 -13.47 -3.88
N GLU A 166 -13.13 -12.95 -4.12
CA GLU A 166 -13.54 -12.35 -5.39
C GLU A 166 -12.77 -11.06 -5.70
N GLN A 167 -12.39 -10.32 -4.67
CA GLN A 167 -11.65 -9.07 -4.79
C GLN A 167 -10.14 -9.25 -5.01
N LYS A 168 -9.59 -10.47 -4.82
CA LYS A 168 -8.16 -10.76 -5.03
C LYS A 168 -7.89 -11.33 -6.42
N ALA A 169 -6.84 -10.83 -7.08
CA ALA A 169 -6.39 -11.36 -8.37
C ALA A 169 -5.88 -12.81 -8.24
N LEU A 170 -5.29 -13.14 -7.09
CA LEU A 170 -4.76 -14.46 -6.80
C LEU A 170 -5.90 -15.47 -6.57
N PRO A 171 -5.95 -16.60 -7.28
CA PRO A 171 -6.85 -17.70 -6.97
C PRO A 171 -6.58 -18.28 -5.56
N PRO A 172 -7.56 -18.95 -4.94
CA PRO A 172 -7.33 -19.69 -3.70
C PRO A 172 -6.13 -20.62 -3.85
N MET A 173 -5.20 -20.50 -2.90
CA MET A 173 -4.01 -21.33 -2.81
C MET A 173 -4.29 -22.53 -1.89
N GLY A 174 -3.53 -23.59 -2.06
CA GLY A 174 -3.52 -24.71 -1.12
C GLY A 174 -2.22 -24.77 -0.32
N PHE A 175 -1.92 -25.96 0.20
CA PHE A 175 -0.76 -26.20 1.04
C PHE A 175 -0.91 -25.47 2.38
N MET A 176 0.00 -24.57 2.76
CA MET A 176 0.02 -23.92 4.10
C MET A 176 -0.91 -22.71 4.25
N VAL A 177 -1.75 -22.45 3.25
CA VAL A 177 -2.62 -21.26 3.18
C VAL A 177 -4.01 -21.63 2.66
N THR A 178 -4.37 -22.91 2.79
CA THR A 178 -5.73 -23.37 2.49
C THR A 178 -6.65 -22.80 3.56
N LEU A 179 -7.85 -22.36 3.17
CA LEU A 179 -8.82 -21.78 4.10
C LEU A 179 -9.67 -22.89 4.71
N GLU A 180 -9.19 -23.52 5.77
CA GLU A 180 -9.89 -24.59 6.51
C GLU A 180 -10.42 -24.10 7.86
N LEU A 181 -11.23 -23.03 7.81
CA LEU A 181 -11.72 -22.29 8.98
C LEU A 181 -12.41 -23.16 10.04
N PHE A 182 -13.01 -24.28 9.64
CA PHE A 182 -13.87 -25.10 10.52
C PHE A 182 -13.28 -26.47 10.84
N GLN A 183 -12.11 -26.82 10.29
CA GLN A 183 -11.46 -28.09 10.58
C GLN A 183 -10.80 -28.01 11.95
N HIS A 184 -11.04 -29.00 12.82
CA HIS A 184 -10.54 -28.99 14.21
C HIS A 184 -10.97 -27.72 14.98
N ALA A 185 -12.23 -27.29 14.80
CA ALA A 185 -12.77 -26.07 15.39
C ALA A 185 -12.63 -26.03 16.92
N GLU A 186 -12.67 -27.19 17.58
CA GLU A 186 -12.48 -27.33 19.02
C GLU A 186 -11.07 -26.94 19.51
N ARG A 187 -10.10 -26.89 18.60
CA ARG A 187 -8.70 -26.53 18.87
C ARG A 187 -8.37 -25.10 18.46
N ARG A 188 -9.31 -24.41 17.80
CA ARG A 188 -9.15 -23.05 17.28
C ARG A 188 -9.69 -22.02 18.29
N ARG A 189 -9.26 -20.77 18.15
CA ARG A 189 -9.91 -19.61 18.78
C ARG A 189 -10.48 -18.74 17.69
N TYR A 190 -11.72 -18.32 17.86
CA TYR A 190 -12.44 -17.52 16.87
C TYR A 190 -12.80 -16.16 17.46
N PHE A 191 -12.53 -15.11 16.71
CA PHE A 191 -12.86 -13.75 17.08
C PHE A 191 -13.66 -13.11 15.97
N VAL A 192 -14.70 -12.35 16.31
CA VAL A 192 -15.48 -11.56 15.36
C VAL A 192 -15.40 -10.10 15.73
N VAL A 193 -15.28 -9.24 14.71
CA VAL A 193 -15.38 -7.79 14.87
C VAL A 193 -16.70 -7.31 14.31
N GLU A 194 -17.43 -6.56 15.12
CA GLU A 194 -18.79 -6.13 14.82
C GLU A 194 -19.02 -4.68 15.25
N SER A 195 -19.97 -4.03 14.59
CA SER A 195 -20.55 -2.75 15.02
C SER A 195 -22.01 -2.72 14.58
N ASP A 196 -22.87 -2.11 15.38
CA ASP A 196 -24.31 -1.98 15.09
C ASP A 196 -25.00 -3.33 14.75
N GLY A 197 -24.56 -4.41 15.39
CA GLY A 197 -25.08 -5.77 15.20
C GLY A 197 -24.62 -6.45 13.89
N VAL A 198 -23.71 -5.85 13.13
CA VAL A 198 -23.18 -6.39 11.88
C VAL A 198 -21.76 -6.94 12.08
N VAL A 199 -21.54 -8.20 11.73
CA VAL A 199 -20.20 -8.80 11.69
C VAL A 199 -19.47 -8.33 10.43
N HIS A 200 -18.42 -7.54 10.64
CA HIS A 200 -17.60 -6.95 9.58
C HIS A 200 -16.43 -7.85 9.20
N GLY A 201 -15.91 -8.65 10.13
CA GLY A 201 -14.75 -9.49 9.89
C GLY A 201 -14.49 -10.47 11.02
N PHE A 202 -13.46 -11.29 10.86
CA PHE A 202 -13.08 -12.29 11.86
C PHE A 202 -11.57 -12.56 11.88
N ALA A 203 -11.12 -13.18 12.97
CA ALA A 203 -9.79 -13.78 13.09
C ALA A 203 -9.89 -15.19 13.66
N VAL A 204 -9.06 -16.11 13.17
CA VAL A 204 -8.95 -17.49 13.62
C VAL A 204 -7.52 -17.77 14.03
N CYS A 205 -7.34 -18.27 15.25
CA CYS A 205 -6.04 -18.67 15.77
C CYS A 205 -5.94 -20.19 15.92
N VAL A 206 -4.78 -20.74 15.59
CA VAL A 206 -4.40 -22.14 15.77
C VAL A 206 -3.22 -22.28 16.73
N PRO A 207 -3.12 -23.38 17.48
CA PRO A 207 -2.08 -23.55 18.49
C PRO A 207 -0.72 -23.88 17.87
N ILE A 208 0.32 -23.35 18.51
CA ILE A 208 1.73 -23.72 18.36
C ILE A 208 2.13 -24.44 19.65
N TYR A 209 1.72 -25.70 19.78
CA TYR A 209 1.79 -26.45 21.04
C TYR A 209 3.17 -26.43 21.69
N GLY A 210 4.23 -26.68 20.92
CA GLY A 210 5.59 -26.75 21.44
C GLY A 210 6.19 -25.40 21.86
N ARG A 211 5.49 -24.28 21.65
CA ARG A 211 5.90 -22.94 22.10
C ARG A 211 4.92 -22.32 23.10
N ASN A 212 3.94 -23.08 23.61
CA ASN A 212 2.82 -22.54 24.38
C ASN A 212 2.25 -21.26 23.72
N GLY A 213 2.01 -21.35 22.41
CA GLY A 213 1.76 -20.18 21.58
C GLY A 213 0.63 -20.38 20.59
N TRP A 214 0.35 -19.34 19.82
CA TRP A 214 -0.74 -19.30 18.85
C TRP A 214 -0.32 -18.59 17.57
N LEU A 215 -0.77 -19.12 16.44
CA LEU A 215 -0.70 -18.48 15.14
C LEU A 215 -2.10 -17.91 14.84
N LEU A 216 -2.21 -16.60 14.69
CA LEU A 216 -3.33 -15.97 14.00
C LEU A 216 -3.17 -16.31 12.51
N GLU A 217 -3.86 -17.38 12.10
CA GLU A 217 -3.74 -18.00 10.79
C GLU A 217 -4.55 -17.22 9.77
N ASP A 218 -5.83 -17.02 10.06
CA ASP A 218 -6.77 -16.34 9.19
C ASP A 218 -7.24 -15.05 9.84
N MET A 219 -7.17 -13.95 9.10
CA MET A 219 -7.80 -12.70 9.48
C MET A 219 -8.40 -12.06 8.24
N MET A 220 -9.72 -12.02 8.20
CA MET A 220 -10.49 -11.58 7.04
C MET A 220 -11.26 -10.32 7.39
N ILE A 221 -10.89 -9.24 6.72
CA ILE A 221 -11.48 -7.92 6.88
C ILE A 221 -11.73 -7.36 5.48
N PRO A 222 -12.98 -7.32 5.02
CA PRO A 222 -13.36 -6.73 3.76
C PRO A 222 -13.05 -5.21 3.74
N PRO A 223 -12.80 -4.60 2.57
CA PRO A 223 -12.51 -3.16 2.46
C PRO A 223 -13.62 -2.25 2.96
N GLU A 224 -14.87 -2.70 2.93
CA GLU A 224 -16.05 -2.00 3.44
C GLU A 224 -16.12 -1.94 4.98
N ALA A 225 -15.28 -2.71 5.68
CA ALA A 225 -15.28 -2.72 7.14
C ALA A 225 -14.81 -1.37 7.71
N PRO A 226 -15.38 -0.93 8.85
CA PRO A 226 -14.97 0.30 9.52
C PRO A 226 -13.46 0.37 9.80
N ALA A 227 -12.92 1.59 9.73
CA ALA A 227 -11.50 1.81 10.00
C ALA A 227 -11.16 1.44 11.46
N GLY A 228 -10.17 0.57 11.63
CA GLY A 228 -9.72 0.11 12.95
C GLY A 228 -10.12 -1.32 13.30
N CYS A 229 -11.00 -1.97 12.52
CA CYS A 229 -11.42 -3.35 12.77
C CYS A 229 -10.24 -4.33 12.89
N GLY A 230 -9.22 -4.18 12.05
CA GLY A 230 -8.05 -5.08 12.08
C GLY A 230 -7.14 -4.87 13.26
N GLU A 231 -6.90 -3.61 13.64
CA GLU A 231 -6.19 -3.32 14.88
C GLU A 231 -6.96 -3.84 16.10
N SER A 232 -8.29 -3.67 16.13
CA SER A 232 -9.14 -4.18 17.22
C SER A 232 -9.13 -5.70 17.32
N LEU A 233 -9.16 -6.43 16.20
CA LEU A 233 -9.05 -7.90 16.21
C LEU A 233 -7.72 -8.36 16.83
N VAL A 234 -6.61 -7.77 16.38
CA VAL A 234 -5.28 -8.12 16.92
C VAL A 234 -5.18 -7.75 18.40
N ASP A 235 -5.70 -6.59 18.81
CA ASP A 235 -5.72 -6.16 20.21
C ASP A 235 -6.48 -7.16 21.10
N ALA A 236 -7.67 -7.59 20.66
CA ALA A 236 -8.48 -8.58 21.37
C ALA A 236 -7.81 -9.95 21.43
N VAL A 237 -7.21 -10.40 20.33
CA VAL A 237 -6.43 -11.66 20.27
C VAL A 237 -5.28 -11.61 21.27
N MET A 238 -4.48 -10.53 21.27
CA MET A 238 -3.35 -10.40 22.19
C MET A 238 -3.78 -10.37 23.66
N CYS A 239 -4.87 -9.66 23.98
CA CYS A 239 -5.39 -9.62 25.34
C CYS A 239 -5.92 -10.99 25.79
N GLN A 240 -6.73 -11.64 24.96
CA GLN A 240 -7.28 -12.97 25.29
C GLN A 240 -6.17 -14.00 25.49
N LEU A 241 -5.21 -14.06 24.57
CA LEU A 241 -4.13 -15.04 24.62
C LEU A 241 -3.12 -14.76 25.73
N ARG A 242 -2.94 -13.49 26.13
CA ARG A 242 -2.23 -13.14 27.36
C ARG A 242 -2.92 -13.77 28.59
N ASP A 243 -4.24 -13.60 28.68
CA ASP A 243 -5.01 -14.06 29.84
C ASP A 243 -5.07 -15.60 29.90
N GLU A 244 -4.96 -16.27 28.75
CA GLU A 244 -4.76 -17.73 28.64
C GLU A 244 -3.30 -18.18 28.90
N GLY A 245 -2.37 -17.26 29.16
CA GLY A 245 -0.98 -17.58 29.50
C GLY A 245 -0.10 -17.97 28.31
N ALA A 246 -0.42 -17.52 27.10
CA ALA A 246 0.39 -17.79 25.91
C ALA A 246 1.75 -17.06 25.98
N GLU A 247 2.82 -17.71 25.55
CA GLU A 247 4.18 -17.14 25.53
C GLU A 247 4.50 -16.49 24.17
N VAL A 248 3.87 -16.96 23.10
CA VAL A 248 4.15 -16.52 21.73
C VAL A 248 2.86 -16.40 20.94
N VAL A 249 2.65 -15.24 20.33
CA VAL A 249 1.63 -15.03 19.30
C VAL A 249 2.33 -14.65 18.01
N SER A 250 1.90 -15.21 16.88
CA SER A 250 2.39 -14.81 15.56
C SER A 250 1.22 -14.53 14.62
N LEU A 251 1.40 -13.58 13.71
CA LEU A 251 0.51 -13.36 12.56
C LEU A 251 1.03 -14.12 11.32
N GLY A 252 2.00 -15.02 11.49
CA GLY A 252 2.61 -15.80 10.43
C GLY A 252 3.73 -15.08 9.68
N MET A 253 4.20 -15.72 8.61
CA MET A 253 5.25 -15.17 7.75
C MET A 253 4.72 -14.11 6.78
N VAL A 254 5.57 -13.15 6.45
CA VAL A 254 5.45 -12.30 5.27
C VAL A 254 6.47 -12.80 4.26
N ALA A 255 5.99 -13.38 3.16
CA ALA A 255 6.86 -13.85 2.10
C ALA A 255 7.67 -12.68 1.51
N LEU A 256 8.93 -12.96 1.19
CA LEU A 256 9.90 -12.05 0.58
C LEU A 256 10.25 -10.80 1.41
N ALA A 257 9.81 -10.71 2.67
CA ALA A 257 10.30 -9.72 3.61
C ALA A 257 11.72 -10.05 4.09
N GLY A 258 12.52 -9.03 4.40
CA GLY A 258 13.84 -9.20 5.03
C GLY A 258 14.93 -9.82 4.15
N LEU A 259 14.72 -9.93 2.84
CA LEU A 259 15.71 -10.50 1.89
C LEU A 259 17.02 -9.69 1.81
N ASP A 260 17.05 -8.49 2.38
CA ASP A 260 18.21 -7.60 2.41
C ASP A 260 19.08 -7.81 3.66
N ALA A 261 18.66 -8.63 4.63
CA ALA A 261 19.46 -8.95 5.82
C ALA A 261 20.69 -9.81 5.44
N GLU A 262 21.89 -9.25 5.66
CA GLU A 262 23.17 -9.55 5.00
C GLU A 262 23.82 -10.94 5.25
N GLN A 263 23.18 -11.89 5.94
CA GLN A 263 23.86 -13.14 6.33
C GLN A 263 23.53 -14.40 5.51
N ASN A 264 22.50 -14.40 4.66
CA ASN A 264 22.09 -15.63 3.91
C ASN A 264 22.20 -15.53 2.38
N SER A 265 22.71 -14.42 1.85
CA SER A 265 22.81 -14.15 0.42
C SER A 265 24.07 -14.71 -0.25
N GLN A 266 25.07 -15.17 0.51
CA GLN A 266 26.38 -15.54 -0.04
C GLN A 266 26.31 -16.75 -1.00
N ASN A 267 25.47 -17.76 -0.69
CA ASN A 267 25.39 -18.99 -1.50
C ASN A 267 24.37 -18.92 -2.66
N HIS A 268 23.45 -17.94 -2.63
CA HIS A 268 22.29 -17.89 -3.54
C HIS A 268 22.04 -16.49 -4.16
N VAL A 269 23.10 -15.72 -4.39
CA VAL A 269 23.05 -14.30 -4.83
C VAL A 269 22.04 -14.07 -5.96
N TRP A 270 22.07 -14.89 -7.01
CA TRP A 270 21.19 -14.72 -8.17
C TRP A 270 19.72 -15.02 -7.86
N LEU A 271 19.47 -16.05 -7.06
CA LEU A 271 18.11 -16.42 -6.67
C LEU A 271 17.52 -15.38 -5.71
N THR A 272 18.31 -14.87 -4.76
CA THR A 272 17.91 -13.76 -3.88
C THR A 272 17.61 -12.50 -4.68
N ARG A 273 18.43 -12.16 -5.69
CA ARG A 273 18.16 -11.04 -6.60
C ARG A 273 16.84 -11.21 -7.36
N LEU A 274 16.59 -12.41 -7.90
CA LEU A 274 15.33 -12.72 -8.57
C LEU A 274 14.12 -12.55 -7.63
N LEU A 275 14.20 -13.14 -6.42
CA LEU A 275 13.15 -13.02 -5.41
C LEU A 275 12.89 -11.56 -5.01
N ARG A 276 13.93 -10.73 -4.92
CA ARG A 276 13.80 -9.28 -4.65
C ARG A 276 13.10 -8.55 -5.79
N VAL A 277 13.42 -8.86 -7.04
CA VAL A 277 12.71 -8.29 -8.20
C VAL A 277 11.24 -8.73 -8.17
N CYS A 278 10.97 -9.99 -7.90
CA CYS A 278 9.61 -10.52 -7.75
C CYS A 278 8.84 -9.79 -6.64
N ALA A 279 9.44 -9.59 -5.45
CA ALA A 279 8.81 -8.89 -4.34
C ALA A 279 8.36 -7.47 -4.72
N ARG A 280 9.18 -6.75 -5.51
CA ARG A 280 8.90 -5.38 -5.95
C ARG A 280 7.91 -5.28 -7.11
N SER A 281 7.92 -6.26 -8.01
CA SER A 281 7.13 -6.23 -9.25
C SER A 281 5.75 -6.90 -9.12
N MET A 282 5.55 -7.78 -8.14
CA MET A 282 4.30 -8.53 -7.97
C MET A 282 3.30 -7.89 -6.99
N GLY A 283 3.46 -6.60 -6.64
CA GLY A 283 2.52 -5.89 -5.76
C GLY A 283 1.08 -5.86 -6.28
N TRP A 284 0.88 -6.01 -7.59
CA TRP A 284 -0.44 -6.13 -8.21
C TRP A 284 -1.12 -7.49 -7.98
N LEU A 285 -0.36 -8.54 -7.66
CA LEU A 285 -0.87 -9.88 -7.34
C LEU A 285 -1.24 -9.99 -5.85
N TYR A 286 -0.34 -9.54 -4.97
CA TYR A 286 -0.54 -9.63 -3.52
C TYR A 286 0.23 -8.53 -2.77
N ASN A 287 -0.43 -7.89 -1.79
CA ASN A 287 0.10 -6.75 -1.05
C ASN A 287 0.99 -7.17 0.13
N LEU A 288 2.17 -7.73 -0.17
CA LEU A 288 3.14 -8.18 0.83
C LEU A 288 3.70 -7.01 1.67
N GLU A 289 3.96 -5.87 1.03
CA GLU A 289 4.48 -4.66 1.70
C GLU A 289 3.47 -4.11 2.71
N GLY A 290 2.19 -4.02 2.34
CA GLY A 290 1.13 -3.61 3.25
C GLY A 290 0.98 -4.55 4.45
N LEU A 291 1.16 -5.86 4.24
CA LEU A 291 1.13 -6.86 5.30
C LEU A 291 2.32 -6.71 6.26
N TYR A 292 3.53 -6.48 5.73
CA TYR A 292 4.71 -6.17 6.53
C TYR A 292 4.49 -4.92 7.38
N ARG A 293 4.08 -3.79 6.77
CA ARG A 293 3.80 -2.54 7.47
C ARG A 293 2.69 -2.67 8.52
N PHE A 294 1.65 -3.45 8.23
CA PHE A 294 0.58 -3.73 9.18
C PHE A 294 1.09 -4.48 10.41
N ARG A 295 2.04 -5.40 10.27
CA ARG A 295 2.63 -6.11 11.41
C ARG A 295 3.66 -5.25 12.13
N ASP A 296 4.48 -4.53 11.38
CA ASP A 296 5.53 -3.65 11.91
C ASP A 296 4.97 -2.51 12.78
N LYS A 297 3.85 -1.90 12.37
CA LYS A 297 3.16 -0.86 13.18
C LYS A 297 2.68 -1.39 14.55
N MET A 298 2.48 -2.70 14.67
CA MET A 298 2.07 -3.39 15.90
C MET A 298 3.29 -3.81 16.74
N LYS A 299 4.49 -3.37 16.37
CA LYS A 299 5.76 -3.53 17.10
C LYS A 299 5.98 -4.96 17.64
N PRO A 300 6.23 -5.95 16.77
CA PRO A 300 6.55 -7.29 17.21
C PRO A 300 7.77 -7.31 18.14
N SER A 301 7.75 -8.21 19.11
CA SER A 301 8.89 -8.47 19.99
C SER A 301 10.12 -8.91 19.19
N ALA A 302 9.91 -9.66 18.10
CA ALA A 302 10.97 -10.00 17.15
C ALA A 302 10.43 -10.31 15.75
N TRP A 303 11.31 -10.23 14.76
CA TRP A 303 11.11 -10.75 13.42
C TRP A 303 11.94 -12.02 13.25
N GLU A 304 11.28 -13.18 13.23
CA GLU A 304 11.94 -14.48 13.04
C GLU A 304 12.16 -14.76 11.54
N PRO A 305 13.39 -15.08 11.11
CA PRO A 305 13.65 -15.43 9.72
C PRO A 305 13.07 -16.80 9.35
N VAL A 306 12.42 -16.85 8.19
CA VAL A 306 11.76 -18.05 7.66
C VAL A 306 12.47 -18.52 6.39
N TYR A 307 12.77 -19.82 6.36
CA TYR A 307 13.63 -20.45 5.38
C TYR A 307 12.92 -21.53 4.57
N ILE A 308 13.48 -21.78 3.40
CA ILE A 308 13.39 -23.04 2.68
C ILE A 308 14.67 -23.83 2.98
N VAL A 309 14.53 -25.12 3.28
CA VAL A 309 15.67 -26.03 3.45
C VAL A 309 15.53 -27.21 2.52
N SER A 310 16.52 -27.48 1.65
CA SER A 310 16.46 -28.54 0.65
C SER A 310 17.57 -29.56 0.83
N SER A 311 17.25 -30.83 0.50
CA SER A 311 18.20 -31.95 0.58
C SER A 311 19.35 -31.87 -0.43
N GLY A 312 19.30 -30.92 -1.37
CA GLY A 312 20.40 -30.54 -2.25
C GLY A 312 20.37 -29.03 -2.46
N LYS A 313 21.20 -28.50 -3.38
CA LYS A 313 21.25 -27.05 -3.61
C LYS A 313 19.86 -26.47 -3.92
N VAL A 314 19.49 -25.41 -3.21
CA VAL A 314 18.27 -24.66 -3.49
C VAL A 314 18.41 -24.06 -4.88
N SER A 315 17.48 -24.39 -5.76
CA SER A 315 17.52 -24.01 -7.17
C SER A 315 16.15 -23.52 -7.63
N PHE A 316 16.08 -23.01 -8.86
CA PHE A 316 14.81 -22.66 -9.48
C PHE A 316 13.80 -23.82 -9.48
N LEU A 317 14.26 -25.07 -9.62
CA LEU A 317 13.39 -26.25 -9.55
C LEU A 317 12.79 -26.47 -8.16
N THR A 318 13.55 -26.14 -7.11
CA THR A 318 13.07 -26.16 -5.72
C THR A 318 11.96 -25.12 -5.53
N ILE A 319 12.17 -23.88 -5.99
CA ILE A 319 11.16 -22.82 -5.94
C ILE A 319 9.92 -23.20 -6.76
N ARG A 320 10.11 -23.75 -7.96
CA ARG A 320 9.00 -24.24 -8.81
C ARG A 320 8.18 -25.31 -8.10
N ALA A 321 8.80 -26.24 -7.38
CA ALA A 321 8.10 -27.28 -6.63
C ALA A 321 7.23 -26.70 -5.50
N ILE A 322 7.76 -25.72 -4.77
CA ILE A 322 7.01 -25.00 -3.74
C ILE A 322 5.82 -24.26 -4.36
N LEU A 323 6.04 -23.52 -5.46
CA LEU A 323 4.96 -22.83 -6.16
C LEU A 323 3.88 -23.81 -6.66
N MET A 324 4.25 -25.01 -7.11
CA MET A 324 3.29 -26.06 -7.46
C MET A 324 2.53 -26.63 -6.25
N ALA A 325 3.15 -26.63 -5.05
CA ALA A 325 2.46 -26.98 -3.81
C ALA A 325 1.37 -25.96 -3.50
N PHE A 326 1.71 -24.67 -3.45
CA PHE A 326 0.77 -23.57 -3.23
C PHE A 326 -0.31 -23.44 -4.32
N ALA A 327 0.05 -23.66 -5.59
CA ALA A 327 -0.89 -23.61 -6.70
C ALA A 327 -1.83 -24.83 -6.79
N ASN A 328 -1.61 -25.87 -5.97
CA ASN A 328 -2.27 -27.18 -6.07
C ASN A 328 -2.28 -27.73 -7.51
N GLY A 329 -1.17 -27.55 -8.24
CA GLY A 329 -1.08 -27.97 -9.63
C GLY A 329 -0.02 -27.23 -10.44
N TRP A 330 -0.22 -27.18 -11.75
CA TRP A 330 0.74 -26.62 -12.70
C TRP A 330 0.76 -25.09 -12.66
N VAL A 331 1.94 -24.51 -12.39
CA VAL A 331 2.12 -23.06 -12.16
C VAL A 331 1.61 -22.19 -13.31
N PRO A 332 1.88 -22.47 -14.60
CA PRO A 332 1.35 -21.62 -15.67
C PRO A 332 -0.17 -21.65 -15.80
N ARG A 333 -0.85 -22.76 -15.43
CA ARG A 333 -2.32 -22.79 -15.36
C ARG A 333 -2.83 -21.90 -14.22
N PHE A 334 -2.15 -21.89 -13.09
CA PHE A 334 -2.45 -20.97 -11.99
C PHE A 334 -2.22 -19.51 -12.38
N ALA A 335 -1.10 -19.22 -13.05
CA ALA A 335 -0.78 -17.88 -13.56
C ALA A 335 -1.82 -17.40 -14.58
N ALA A 336 -2.24 -18.25 -15.52
CA ALA A 336 -3.31 -17.92 -16.46
C ALA A 336 -4.65 -17.63 -15.76
N ARG A 337 -5.00 -18.39 -14.71
CA ARG A 337 -6.19 -18.11 -13.88
C ARG A 337 -6.06 -16.78 -13.14
N ALA A 338 -4.89 -16.48 -12.56
CA ALA A 338 -4.63 -15.23 -11.88
C ALA A 338 -4.73 -14.03 -12.83
N LEU A 339 -4.13 -14.13 -14.02
CA LEU A 339 -4.25 -13.12 -15.08
C LEU A 339 -5.68 -12.95 -15.57
N GLY A 340 -6.43 -14.05 -15.74
CA GLY A 340 -7.84 -14.00 -16.11
C GLY A 340 -8.72 -13.34 -15.04
N ARG A 341 -8.49 -13.65 -13.75
CA ARG A 341 -9.17 -12.99 -12.62
C ARG A 341 -8.82 -11.51 -12.56
N TRP A 342 -7.54 -11.16 -12.68
CA TRP A 342 -7.09 -9.78 -12.73
C TRP A 342 -7.72 -9.02 -13.90
N ALA A 343 -7.74 -9.60 -15.10
CA ALA A 343 -8.34 -8.99 -16.28
C ALA A 343 -9.85 -8.79 -16.09
N ARG A 344 -10.56 -9.78 -15.53
CA ARG A 344 -11.98 -9.64 -15.17
C ARG A 344 -12.20 -8.55 -14.12
N GLN A 345 -11.40 -8.49 -13.07
CA GLN A 345 -11.50 -7.42 -12.06
C GLN A 345 -11.17 -6.06 -12.65
N TRP A 346 -10.20 -5.96 -13.55
CA TRP A 346 -9.86 -4.74 -14.26
C TRP A 346 -11.01 -4.29 -15.17
N LEU A 347 -11.62 -5.22 -15.92
CA LEU A 347 -12.82 -4.98 -16.73
C LEU A 347 -14.01 -4.61 -15.86
N GLN A 348 -14.24 -5.31 -14.75
CA GLN A 348 -15.30 -5.00 -13.78
C GLN A 348 -15.06 -3.67 -13.09
N ARG A 349 -13.83 -3.25 -12.79
CA ARG A 349 -13.53 -1.90 -12.30
C ARG A 349 -13.79 -0.82 -13.35
N GLN A 350 -13.74 -1.17 -14.63
CA GLN A 350 -14.14 -0.28 -15.72
C GLN A 350 -15.65 -0.30 -16.00
N ALA A 351 -16.32 -1.42 -15.74
CA ALA A 351 -17.74 -1.63 -16.00
C ALA A 351 -18.65 -1.41 -14.77
N ALA A 352 -18.09 -1.45 -13.56
CA ALA A 352 -18.81 -1.18 -12.32
C ALA A 352 -19.33 0.26 -12.40
N PRO A 353 -20.63 0.47 -12.15
CA PRO A 353 -21.15 1.82 -12.09
C PRO A 353 -20.39 2.52 -10.96
N PRO A 354 -19.71 3.64 -11.25
CA PRO A 354 -19.08 4.43 -10.21
C PRO A 354 -20.14 4.79 -9.17
N SER A 355 -19.76 4.67 -7.89
CA SER A 355 -20.50 5.26 -6.78
C SER A 355 -20.76 6.73 -7.12
N GLU A 356 -22.03 7.07 -7.32
CA GLU A 356 -22.50 8.23 -8.10
C GLU A 356 -21.95 8.27 -9.53
N THR A 357 -22.83 8.16 -10.53
CA THR A 357 -22.49 8.37 -11.93
C THR A 357 -21.73 9.70 -12.10
N PRO A 358 -20.43 9.69 -12.50
CA PRO A 358 -19.75 10.91 -12.88
C PRO A 358 -20.51 11.42 -14.10
N SER A 359 -21.02 12.64 -13.98
CA SER A 359 -21.54 13.37 -15.13
C SER A 359 -20.56 13.19 -16.29
N PRO A 360 -21.00 12.72 -17.46
CA PRO A 360 -20.11 12.45 -18.58
C PRO A 360 -19.28 13.70 -18.86
N LYS A 361 -17.95 13.55 -18.87
CA LYS A 361 -17.05 14.68 -19.10
C LYS A 361 -17.36 15.30 -20.46
N PRO A 362 -17.44 16.64 -20.56
CA PRO A 362 -17.81 17.29 -21.80
C PRO A 362 -16.76 17.02 -22.89
N ALA A 363 -17.15 17.19 -24.16
CA ALA A 363 -16.19 17.18 -25.26
C ALA A 363 -15.14 18.29 -25.08
N LEU A 364 -15.55 19.43 -24.54
CA LEU A 364 -14.72 20.55 -24.13
C LEU A 364 -15.38 21.27 -22.95
N ASP A 365 -14.65 21.48 -21.85
CA ASP A 365 -15.11 22.35 -20.76
C ASP A 365 -14.78 23.80 -21.11
N LEU A 366 -15.81 24.56 -21.44
CA LEU A 366 -15.66 25.95 -21.91
C LEU A 366 -15.05 26.87 -20.84
N PRO A 367 -15.50 26.86 -19.56
CA PRO A 367 -14.87 27.66 -18.50
C PRO A 367 -13.36 27.42 -18.37
N ILE A 368 -12.91 26.16 -18.30
CA ILE A 368 -11.48 25.84 -18.16
C ILE A 368 -10.70 26.27 -19.42
N SER A 369 -11.27 26.06 -20.60
CA SER A 369 -10.62 26.40 -21.87
C SER A 369 -10.50 27.91 -22.09
N LEU A 370 -11.54 28.68 -21.74
CA LEU A 370 -11.51 30.15 -21.79
C LEU A 370 -10.49 30.70 -20.80
N LEU A 371 -10.42 30.14 -19.60
CA LEU A 371 -9.40 30.52 -18.61
C LEU A 371 -7.99 30.24 -19.14
N ALA A 372 -7.75 29.10 -19.76
CA ALA A 372 -6.46 28.76 -20.37
C ALA A 372 -6.06 29.77 -21.45
N VAL A 373 -6.97 30.08 -22.39
CA VAL A 373 -6.72 31.06 -23.47
C VAL A 373 -6.48 32.45 -22.90
N ALA A 374 -7.28 32.89 -21.92
CA ALA A 374 -7.11 34.19 -21.27
C ALA A 374 -5.74 34.31 -20.58
N CYS A 375 -5.32 33.28 -19.84
CA CYS A 375 -4.01 33.28 -19.16
C CYS A 375 -2.85 33.31 -20.16
N CYS A 376 -2.92 32.52 -21.24
CA CYS A 376 -1.88 32.52 -22.27
C CYS A 376 -1.80 33.87 -23.01
N THR A 377 -2.96 34.46 -23.31
CA THR A 377 -3.06 35.77 -23.97
C THR A 377 -2.52 36.88 -23.06
N ALA A 378 -2.89 36.87 -21.78
CA ALA A 378 -2.39 37.84 -20.80
C ALA A 378 -0.87 37.75 -20.62
N MET A 379 -0.31 36.54 -20.57
CA MET A 379 1.14 36.34 -20.52
C MET A 379 1.84 36.88 -21.78
N ALA A 380 1.29 36.59 -22.96
CA ALA A 380 1.83 37.12 -24.21
C ALA A 380 1.79 38.66 -24.24
N LEU A 381 0.69 39.27 -23.80
CA LEU A 381 0.55 40.72 -23.69
C LEU A 381 1.54 41.33 -22.68
N ALA A 382 1.78 40.67 -21.54
CA ALA A 382 2.76 41.11 -20.56
C ALA A 382 4.18 41.17 -21.15
N VAL A 383 4.58 40.12 -21.87
CA VAL A 383 5.90 40.01 -22.51
C VAL A 383 6.02 40.98 -23.69
N VAL A 384 5.06 40.99 -24.62
CA VAL A 384 5.08 41.88 -25.80
C VAL A 384 5.01 43.34 -25.38
N GLY A 385 4.18 43.67 -24.39
CA GLY A 385 4.08 45.02 -23.85
C GLY A 385 5.35 45.51 -23.18
N ALA A 386 6.03 44.63 -22.42
CA ALA A 386 7.34 44.93 -21.87
C ALA A 386 8.40 45.12 -22.97
N PHE A 387 8.34 44.31 -24.03
CA PHE A 387 9.31 44.37 -25.13
C PHE A 387 9.17 45.63 -25.98
N GLN A 388 7.93 45.98 -26.34
CA GLN A 388 7.60 47.16 -27.15
C GLN A 388 7.61 48.46 -26.34
N GLY A 389 7.66 48.37 -25.00
CA GLY A 389 7.76 49.52 -24.11
C GLY A 389 6.46 50.28 -23.86
N TRP A 390 5.31 49.84 -24.41
CA TRP A 390 4.02 50.49 -24.15
C TRP A 390 3.41 50.07 -22.80
N LEU A 391 3.86 48.95 -22.22
CA LEU A 391 3.42 48.49 -20.91
C LEU A 391 4.50 48.79 -19.85
N PRO A 392 4.19 49.55 -18.79
CA PRO A 392 5.12 49.78 -17.69
C PRO A 392 5.54 48.46 -17.02
N ALA A 393 6.81 48.37 -16.62
CA ALA A 393 7.39 47.14 -16.06
C ALA A 393 6.58 46.52 -14.92
N TRP A 394 6.09 47.32 -13.98
CA TRP A 394 5.30 46.83 -12.84
C TRP A 394 3.96 46.22 -13.29
N LEU A 395 3.36 46.75 -14.35
CA LEU A 395 2.10 46.25 -14.91
C LEU A 395 2.33 44.98 -15.72
N SER A 396 3.43 44.88 -16.48
CA SER A 396 3.88 43.63 -17.10
C SER A 396 4.07 42.53 -16.06
N VAL A 397 4.75 42.85 -14.94
CA VAL A 397 4.95 41.88 -13.85
C VAL A 397 3.61 41.46 -13.25
N GLY A 398 2.72 42.41 -12.97
CA GLY A 398 1.40 42.13 -12.39
C GLY A 398 0.51 41.26 -13.29
N ILE A 399 0.42 41.60 -14.58
CA ILE A 399 -0.36 40.81 -15.56
C ILE A 399 0.25 39.41 -15.71
N GLY A 400 1.57 39.31 -15.87
CA GLY A 400 2.27 38.03 -15.94
C GLY A 400 2.03 37.17 -14.69
N PHE A 401 1.95 37.79 -13.51
CA PHE A 401 1.78 37.08 -12.23
C PHE A 401 0.38 36.49 -12.15
N VAL A 402 -0.64 37.30 -12.44
CA VAL A 402 -2.03 36.84 -12.49
C VAL A 402 -2.20 35.74 -13.53
N ALA A 403 -1.61 35.90 -14.72
CA ALA A 403 -1.65 34.92 -15.79
C ALA A 403 -0.99 33.59 -15.39
N ALA A 404 0.18 33.62 -14.76
CA ALA A 404 0.88 32.42 -14.30
C ALA A 404 0.16 31.74 -13.14
N PHE A 405 -0.32 32.50 -12.16
CA PHE A 405 -1.05 32.00 -11.00
C PHE A 405 -2.38 31.36 -11.41
N ALA A 406 -3.22 32.07 -12.16
CA ALA A 406 -4.50 31.54 -12.65
C ALA A 406 -4.31 30.43 -13.69
N GLY A 407 -3.22 30.49 -14.47
CA GLY A 407 -2.83 29.48 -15.44
C GLY A 407 -2.49 28.12 -14.84
N PHE A 408 -2.22 28.05 -13.53
CA PHE A 408 -2.10 26.79 -12.80
C PHE A 408 -3.39 25.98 -12.81
N THR A 409 -4.56 26.64 -12.70
CA THR A 409 -5.85 25.94 -12.64
C THR A 409 -6.09 25.09 -13.90
N PRO A 410 -5.94 25.59 -15.13
CA PRO A 410 -6.00 24.74 -16.32
C PRO A 410 -4.99 23.58 -16.37
N ILE A 411 -3.77 23.75 -15.82
CA ILE A 411 -2.79 22.66 -15.72
C ILE A 411 -3.36 21.57 -14.81
N HIS A 412 -3.77 21.96 -13.60
CA HIS A 412 -4.31 21.07 -12.58
C HIS A 412 -5.55 20.31 -13.09
N GLU A 413 -6.48 21.01 -13.72
CA GLU A 413 -7.67 20.43 -14.35
C GLU A 413 -7.32 19.47 -15.50
N ALA A 414 -6.28 19.79 -16.30
CA ALA A 414 -5.80 18.91 -17.35
C ALA A 414 -5.21 17.60 -16.82
N VAL A 415 -4.51 17.62 -15.67
CA VAL A 415 -3.97 16.41 -15.03
C VAL A 415 -5.09 15.40 -14.72
N HIS A 416 -6.25 15.89 -14.25
CA HIS A 416 -7.40 15.05 -13.93
C HIS A 416 -8.32 14.76 -15.13
N GLY A 417 -8.00 15.34 -16.29
CA GLY A 417 -8.78 15.17 -17.50
C GLY A 417 -10.08 15.97 -17.51
N ASN A 418 -10.16 17.10 -16.80
CA ASN A 418 -11.39 17.90 -16.67
C ASN A 418 -11.58 18.91 -17.81
N VAL A 419 -10.56 19.17 -18.63
CA VAL A 419 -10.66 20.04 -19.82
C VAL A 419 -11.52 19.39 -20.91
N SER A 420 -11.43 18.07 -21.07
CA SER A 420 -12.10 17.33 -22.15
C SER A 420 -12.17 15.84 -21.83
N ARG A 421 -13.14 15.12 -22.42
CA ARG A 421 -13.09 13.65 -22.50
C ARG A 421 -11.90 13.11 -23.32
N GLY A 422 -11.32 13.92 -24.20
CA GLY A 422 -10.19 13.56 -25.06
C GLY A 422 -8.83 13.77 -24.38
N LYS A 423 -8.05 12.71 -24.22
CA LYS A 423 -6.72 12.78 -23.55
C LYS A 423 -5.74 13.73 -24.24
N VAL A 424 -5.79 13.84 -25.57
CA VAL A 424 -4.91 14.71 -26.36
C VAL A 424 -5.15 16.17 -26.03
N LEU A 425 -6.41 16.59 -25.91
CA LEU A 425 -6.74 17.99 -25.64
C LEU A 425 -6.37 18.42 -24.21
N ASN A 426 -6.57 17.53 -23.24
CA ASN A 426 -6.06 17.77 -21.88
C ASN A 426 -4.54 17.92 -21.89
N ALA A 427 -3.82 17.03 -22.57
CA ALA A 427 -2.37 17.15 -22.67
C ALA A 427 -1.94 18.45 -23.35
N ALA A 428 -2.60 18.85 -24.44
CA ALA A 428 -2.29 20.09 -25.15
C ALA A 428 -2.48 21.33 -24.26
N VAL A 429 -3.61 21.44 -23.57
CA VAL A 429 -3.88 22.55 -22.64
C VAL A 429 -2.90 22.51 -21.45
N GLY A 430 -2.64 21.32 -20.91
CA GLY A 430 -1.68 21.11 -19.83
C GLY A 430 -0.26 21.56 -20.21
N HIS A 431 0.25 21.17 -21.38
CA HIS A 431 1.55 21.62 -21.88
C HIS A 431 1.59 23.13 -22.12
N LEU A 432 0.56 23.68 -22.79
CA LEU A 432 0.49 25.10 -23.11
C LEU A 432 0.53 25.96 -21.84
N CYS A 433 -0.30 25.63 -20.84
CA CYS A 433 -0.34 26.38 -19.59
C CYS A 433 0.89 26.12 -18.70
N SER A 434 1.54 24.95 -18.78
CA SER A 434 2.77 24.68 -18.01
C SER A 434 3.93 25.61 -18.37
N VAL A 435 3.96 26.13 -19.60
CA VAL A 435 4.94 27.15 -20.03
C VAL A 435 4.83 28.40 -19.16
N LEU A 436 3.62 28.80 -18.75
CA LEU A 436 3.41 30.01 -17.92
C LEU A 436 4.15 29.94 -16.58
N LEU A 437 4.43 28.73 -16.07
CA LEU A 437 5.16 28.48 -14.83
C LEU A 437 6.56 27.87 -15.06
N THR A 438 7.06 27.85 -16.30
CA THR A 438 8.32 27.20 -16.69
C THR A 438 8.40 25.71 -16.29
N GLY A 439 7.25 25.03 -16.30
CA GLY A 439 7.11 23.63 -15.87
C GLY A 439 6.95 22.64 -17.02
N ALA A 440 7.10 21.34 -16.72
CA ALA A 440 6.85 20.25 -17.66
C ALA A 440 5.60 19.46 -17.24
N PHE A 441 4.63 19.34 -18.16
CA PHE A 441 3.30 18.79 -17.84
C PHE A 441 3.34 17.31 -17.47
N ARG A 442 4.05 16.46 -18.23
CA ARG A 442 4.02 15.02 -17.98
C ARG A 442 4.69 14.61 -16.66
N PRO A 443 5.88 15.14 -16.30
CA PRO A 443 6.43 14.96 -14.96
C PRO A 443 5.48 15.47 -13.87
N TYR A 444 4.80 16.59 -14.10
CA TYR A 444 3.84 17.14 -13.14
C TYR A 444 2.63 16.21 -12.92
N CYS A 445 2.10 15.57 -13.96
CA CYS A 445 1.05 14.55 -13.81
C CYS A 445 1.46 13.43 -12.84
N PHE A 446 2.73 13.00 -12.88
CA PHE A 446 3.26 12.02 -11.95
C PHE A 446 3.38 12.60 -10.53
N LEU A 447 4.01 13.77 -10.38
CA LEU A 447 4.18 14.43 -9.07
C LEU A 447 2.83 14.65 -8.38
N HIS A 448 1.87 15.21 -9.09
CA HIS A 448 0.53 15.47 -8.58
C HIS A 448 -0.19 14.18 -8.17
N ARG A 449 -0.06 13.11 -8.96
CA ARG A 449 -0.63 11.80 -8.60
C ARG A 449 -0.02 11.23 -7.32
N GLU A 450 1.31 11.32 -7.16
CA GLU A 450 1.97 10.84 -5.94
C GLU A 450 1.51 11.64 -4.72
N HIS A 451 1.32 12.95 -4.87
CA HIS A 451 0.75 13.79 -3.84
C HIS A 451 -0.66 13.33 -3.40
N HIS A 452 -1.56 13.03 -4.35
CA HIS A 452 -2.89 12.49 -4.05
C HIS A 452 -2.85 11.12 -3.35
N LEU A 453 -1.91 10.25 -3.73
CA LEU A 453 -1.79 8.90 -3.18
C LEU A 453 -1.13 8.87 -1.79
N HIS A 454 -0.18 9.77 -1.55
CA HIS A 454 0.71 9.74 -0.40
C HIS A 454 0.67 11.04 0.41
N THR A 455 -0.44 11.79 0.37
CA THR A 455 -0.57 13.11 1.00
C THR A 455 -0.02 13.13 2.43
N ASN A 456 0.86 14.08 2.73
CA ASN A 456 1.58 14.26 3.99
C ASN A 456 2.54 13.12 4.41
N VAL A 457 2.90 12.19 3.51
CA VAL A 457 3.92 11.17 3.77
C VAL A 457 5.31 11.72 3.41
N PRO A 458 6.24 11.92 4.38
CA PRO A 458 7.48 12.66 4.14
C PRO A 458 8.39 12.13 3.02
N THR A 459 8.35 10.82 2.73
CA THR A 459 9.20 10.16 1.74
C THR A 459 8.60 10.12 0.33
N ASP A 460 7.27 10.19 0.24
CA ASP A 460 6.52 9.84 -0.96
C ASP A 460 5.56 10.94 -1.44
N ASP A 461 5.39 12.01 -0.66
CA ASP A 461 4.67 13.22 -1.08
C ASP A 461 5.64 14.30 -1.58
N PRO A 462 5.59 14.69 -2.88
CA PRO A 462 6.43 15.75 -3.40
C PRO A 462 6.10 17.14 -2.82
N ASP A 463 4.87 17.37 -2.34
CA ASP A 463 4.45 18.66 -1.76
C ASP A 463 4.90 18.81 -0.31
N PHE A 464 5.33 17.72 0.33
CA PHE A 464 5.89 17.76 1.69
C PHE A 464 7.11 18.68 1.79
N TRP A 465 7.80 18.98 0.68
CA TRP A 465 8.85 19.99 0.61
C TRP A 465 8.40 21.34 1.19
N CYS A 466 7.17 21.76 0.93
CA CYS A 466 6.60 23.03 1.40
C CYS A 466 6.34 23.07 2.90
N GLY A 467 6.19 21.91 3.56
CA GLY A 467 5.95 21.79 4.99
C GLY A 467 7.18 21.37 5.81
N ALA A 468 8.30 21.08 5.16
CA ALA A 468 9.47 20.47 5.80
C ALA A 468 10.49 21.49 6.34
N GLY A 469 11.06 21.19 7.51
CA GLY A 469 12.16 21.94 8.11
C GLY A 469 11.70 22.96 9.18
N PRO A 470 12.62 23.81 9.68
CA PRO A 470 12.29 24.79 10.70
C PRO A 470 11.37 25.88 10.12
N SER A 471 10.47 26.42 10.95
CA SER A 471 9.42 27.37 10.54
C SER A 471 9.94 28.60 9.78
N TRP A 472 11.12 29.10 10.13
CA TRP A 472 11.76 30.23 9.45
C TRP A 472 12.22 29.91 8.01
N ALA A 473 12.51 28.64 7.71
CA ALA A 473 12.97 28.22 6.38
C ALA A 473 11.83 27.93 5.42
N VAL A 474 10.61 27.73 5.93
CA VAL A 474 9.43 27.34 5.13
C VAL A 474 9.14 28.32 3.98
N PRO A 475 9.12 29.66 4.18
CA PRO A 475 8.90 30.60 3.07
C PRO A 475 9.99 30.53 1.98
N LEU A 476 11.24 30.22 2.34
CA LEU A 476 12.32 30.05 1.36
C LEU A 476 12.13 28.78 0.51
N ARG A 477 11.48 27.75 1.08
CA ARG A 477 11.14 26.53 0.36
C ARG A 477 10.04 26.73 -0.66
N TRP A 478 9.10 27.64 -0.40
CA TRP A 478 8.07 28.02 -1.37
C TRP A 478 8.66 28.62 -2.65
N LEU A 479 9.76 29.38 -2.55
CA LEU A 479 10.49 29.91 -3.71
C LEU A 479 11.18 28.81 -4.56
N THR A 480 11.39 27.64 -3.98
CA THR A 480 12.20 26.53 -4.54
C THR A 480 11.42 25.23 -4.66
N GLN A 481 10.08 25.30 -4.69
CA GLN A 481 9.22 24.12 -4.81
C GLN A 481 9.51 23.32 -6.09
N ASP A 482 9.81 24.00 -7.18
CA ASP A 482 10.24 23.41 -8.45
C ASP A 482 11.55 22.60 -8.31
N ILE A 483 12.50 23.07 -7.50
CA ILE A 483 13.73 22.32 -7.18
C ILE A 483 13.39 21.08 -6.33
N GLY A 484 12.48 21.21 -5.37
CA GLY A 484 11.94 20.09 -4.59
C GLY A 484 11.32 19.01 -5.48
N TYR A 485 10.49 19.42 -6.43
CA TYR A 485 9.90 18.56 -7.46
C TYR A 485 10.95 17.89 -8.36
N LEU A 486 11.94 18.64 -8.85
CA LEU A 486 13.02 18.08 -9.65
C LEU A 486 13.81 17.04 -8.85
N ARG A 487 14.16 17.32 -7.60
CA ARG A 487 14.84 16.37 -6.71
C ARG A 487 13.99 15.10 -6.52
N PHE A 488 12.69 15.25 -6.26
CA PHE A 488 11.77 14.13 -6.08
C PHE A 488 11.67 13.28 -7.35
N TYR A 489 11.49 13.92 -8.52
CA TYR A 489 11.39 13.25 -9.81
C TYR A 489 12.69 12.53 -10.19
N LEU A 490 13.84 13.21 -10.08
CA LEU A 490 15.15 12.67 -10.44
C LEU A 490 15.57 11.50 -9.54
N SER A 491 15.18 11.50 -8.26
CA SER A 491 15.41 10.35 -7.37
C SER A 491 14.74 9.05 -7.87
N ARG A 492 13.73 9.17 -8.74
CA ARG A 492 12.95 8.06 -9.32
C ARG A 492 13.20 7.90 -10.82
N TRP A 493 14.18 8.61 -11.39
CA TRP A 493 14.45 8.72 -12.83
C TRP A 493 14.46 7.39 -13.59
N THR A 494 15.17 6.39 -13.07
CA THR A 494 15.35 5.08 -13.72
C THR A 494 14.05 4.28 -13.86
N THR A 495 13.04 4.60 -13.05
CA THR A 495 11.73 3.95 -13.07
C THR A 495 10.68 4.71 -13.89
N ARG A 496 11.01 5.90 -14.41
CA ARG A 496 10.04 6.75 -15.10
C ARG A 496 9.92 6.42 -16.59
N PRO A 497 8.72 6.51 -17.19
CA PRO A 497 8.53 6.37 -18.63
C PRO A 497 9.45 7.31 -19.43
N TRP A 498 9.95 6.83 -20.58
CA TRP A 498 10.84 7.64 -21.41
C TRP A 498 10.16 8.92 -21.92
N LEU A 499 8.86 8.85 -22.19
CA LEU A 499 8.04 9.98 -22.67
C LEU A 499 7.93 11.12 -21.65
N GLU A 500 7.99 10.83 -20.35
CA GLU A 500 8.01 11.87 -19.30
C GLU A 500 9.42 12.45 -19.14
N ARG A 501 10.45 11.60 -19.19
CA ARG A 501 11.85 12.03 -19.13
C ARG A 501 12.22 12.93 -20.30
N ALA A 502 11.79 12.57 -21.50
CA ALA A 502 11.99 13.37 -22.70
C ALA A 502 11.27 14.72 -22.62
N ASP A 503 10.04 14.74 -22.09
CA ASP A 503 9.28 15.97 -21.86
C ASP A 503 10.01 16.93 -20.91
N LEU A 504 10.52 16.41 -19.78
CA LEU A 504 11.29 17.21 -18.82
C LEU A 504 12.54 17.82 -19.45
N VAL A 505 13.35 17.00 -20.15
CA VAL A 505 14.59 17.44 -20.78
C VAL A 505 14.31 18.44 -21.90
N LEU A 506 13.28 18.20 -22.72
CA LEU A 506 12.89 19.08 -23.80
C LEU A 506 12.43 20.44 -23.28
N CYS A 507 11.47 20.47 -22.35
CA CYS A 507 10.99 21.72 -21.73
C CYS A 507 12.14 22.50 -21.09
N GLY A 508 12.96 21.84 -20.28
CA GLY A 508 14.13 22.48 -19.65
C GLY A 508 15.12 23.05 -20.66
N SER A 509 15.43 22.30 -21.72
CA SER A 509 16.34 22.75 -22.79
C SER A 509 15.77 23.95 -23.55
N VAL A 510 14.46 23.94 -23.84
CA VAL A 510 13.77 25.06 -24.49
C VAL A 510 13.81 26.32 -23.62
N TYR A 511 13.55 26.22 -22.32
CA TYR A 511 13.58 27.37 -21.42
C TYR A 511 14.98 27.97 -21.29
N VAL A 512 16.02 27.12 -21.19
CA VAL A 512 17.41 27.57 -21.20
C VAL A 512 17.76 28.25 -22.52
N ALA A 513 17.39 27.64 -23.66
CA ALA A 513 17.64 28.21 -24.98
C ALA A 513 16.94 29.56 -25.19
N LEU A 514 15.69 29.72 -24.72
CA LEU A 514 14.96 30.98 -24.77
C LEU A 514 15.65 32.07 -23.91
N ALA A 515 16.08 31.73 -22.69
CA ALA A 515 16.76 32.67 -21.81
C ALA A 515 18.12 33.12 -22.38
N VAL A 516 18.94 32.17 -22.84
CA VAL A 516 20.26 32.46 -23.44
C VAL A 516 20.10 33.19 -24.77
N GLY A 517 19.23 32.71 -25.66
CA GLY A 517 18.98 33.32 -26.96
C GLY A 517 18.48 34.76 -26.83
N ALA A 518 17.56 35.03 -25.90
CA ALA A 518 17.10 36.40 -25.64
C ALA A 518 18.22 37.33 -25.15
N GLY A 519 19.11 36.82 -24.29
CA GLY A 519 20.28 37.56 -23.81
C GLY A 519 21.28 37.89 -24.91
N LEU A 520 21.47 36.98 -25.88
CA LEU A 520 22.38 37.17 -27.00
C LEU A 520 21.81 38.04 -28.12
N LEU A 521 20.49 37.96 -28.38
CA LEU A 521 19.86 38.66 -29.50
C LEU A 521 19.63 40.14 -29.21
N HIS A 522 19.04 40.48 -28.04
CA HIS A 522 18.68 41.86 -27.74
C HIS A 522 18.44 42.09 -26.24
N PRO A 523 19.11 43.07 -25.59
CA PRO A 523 18.92 43.34 -24.15
C PRO A 523 17.46 43.61 -23.75
N SER A 524 16.68 44.29 -24.59
CA SER A 524 15.26 44.55 -24.32
C SER A 524 14.40 43.28 -24.40
N LEU A 525 14.77 42.29 -25.23
CA LEU A 525 14.04 41.02 -25.30
C LEU A 525 14.26 40.21 -24.03
N PHE A 526 15.51 40.13 -23.57
CA PHE A 526 15.83 39.50 -22.29
C PHE A 526 15.09 40.18 -21.12
N ARG A 527 15.12 41.52 -21.07
CA ARG A 527 14.40 42.30 -20.05
C ARG A 527 12.89 42.04 -20.10
N ALA A 528 12.30 41.94 -21.30
CA ALA A 528 10.89 41.68 -21.47
C ALA A 528 10.47 40.28 -21.00
N LEU A 529 11.25 39.24 -21.32
CA LEU A 529 10.99 37.88 -20.82
C LEU A 529 11.18 37.79 -19.31
N LEU A 530 12.20 38.48 -18.78
CA LEU A 530 12.46 38.52 -17.34
C LEU A 530 11.28 39.14 -16.59
N LEU A 531 10.82 40.32 -17.00
CA LEU A 531 9.77 41.08 -16.31
C LEU A 531 8.36 40.59 -16.63
N GLY A 532 8.11 40.14 -17.86
CA GLY A 532 6.79 39.70 -18.31
C GLY A 532 6.48 38.24 -18.02
N TRP A 533 7.49 37.38 -17.86
CA TRP A 533 7.29 35.93 -17.72
C TRP A 533 8.07 35.27 -16.58
N ILE A 534 9.41 35.36 -16.54
CA ILE A 534 10.23 34.59 -15.59
C ILE A 534 10.02 35.04 -14.14
N LEU A 535 10.14 36.35 -13.85
CA LEU A 535 9.90 36.89 -12.52
C LEU A 535 8.44 36.65 -12.07
N PRO A 536 7.42 36.93 -12.90
CA PRO A 536 6.04 36.63 -12.55
C PRO A 536 5.75 35.15 -12.30
N ALA A 537 6.31 34.24 -13.10
CA ALA A 537 6.19 32.80 -12.89
C ALA A 537 6.77 32.38 -11.53
N ARG A 538 7.91 32.96 -11.12
CA ARG A 538 8.52 32.70 -9.81
C ARG A 538 7.64 33.20 -8.65
N LEU A 539 7.05 34.39 -8.79
CA LEU A 539 6.10 34.94 -7.81
C LEU A 539 4.82 34.09 -7.73
N ALA A 540 4.34 33.58 -8.86
CA ALA A 540 3.19 32.68 -8.91
C ALA A 540 3.50 31.35 -8.23
N LEU A 541 4.66 30.73 -8.51
CA LEU A 541 5.11 29.50 -7.85
C LEU A 541 5.20 29.66 -6.33
N PHE A 542 5.75 30.77 -5.85
CA PHE A 542 5.79 31.08 -4.41
C PHE A 542 4.38 31.11 -3.81
N THR A 543 3.46 31.84 -4.44
CA THR A 543 2.08 31.98 -3.97
C THR A 543 1.35 30.63 -4.01
N LEU A 544 1.52 29.85 -5.08
CA LEU A 544 0.95 28.51 -5.22
C LEU A 544 1.49 27.55 -4.15
N ALA A 545 2.80 27.50 -3.93
CA ALA A 545 3.41 26.69 -2.89
C ALA A 545 2.86 27.04 -1.49
N ALA A 546 2.69 28.33 -1.20
CA ALA A 546 2.11 28.79 0.06
C ALA A 546 0.63 28.42 0.20
N THR A 547 -0.18 28.62 -0.85
CA THR A 547 -1.65 28.54 -0.76
C THR A 547 -2.26 27.21 -1.17
N PHE A 548 -1.56 26.39 -1.96
CA PHE A 548 -2.00 25.08 -2.46
C PHE A 548 -1.24 23.93 -1.81
N SER A 549 0.10 23.98 -1.79
CA SER A 549 0.90 22.87 -1.28
C SER A 549 1.07 22.90 0.24
N TRP A 550 1.07 24.08 0.86
CA TRP A 550 1.28 24.21 2.32
C TRP A 550 -0.03 24.44 3.10
N LEU A 551 -0.77 25.50 2.77
CA LEU A 551 -1.90 25.97 3.57
C LEU A 551 -3.05 24.95 3.75
N PRO A 552 -3.44 24.16 2.72
CA PRO A 552 -4.49 23.17 2.86
C PRO A 552 -4.07 21.95 3.70
N HIS A 553 -2.77 21.67 3.74
CA HIS A 553 -2.20 20.50 4.39
C HIS A 553 -1.75 20.75 5.83
N ALA A 554 -1.52 22.01 6.22
CA ALA A 554 -1.14 22.37 7.57
C ALA A 554 -2.07 21.73 8.63
N PRO A 555 -1.54 21.00 9.64
CA PRO A 555 -0.14 20.93 10.08
C PRO A 555 0.73 19.80 9.48
N HIS A 556 0.33 19.18 8.36
CA HIS A 556 1.03 18.11 7.62
C HIS A 556 1.21 16.81 8.41
N GLN A 557 0.24 16.47 9.27
CA GLN A 557 0.30 15.30 10.17
C GLN A 557 -0.64 14.17 9.76
N ALA A 558 -1.78 14.50 9.19
CA ALA A 558 -2.82 13.54 8.83
C ALA A 558 -2.57 12.99 7.42
N THR A 559 -2.71 11.68 7.24
CA THR A 559 -2.54 11.00 5.94
C THR A 559 -3.82 10.29 5.49
N THR A 560 -4.93 10.46 6.21
CA THR A 560 -6.22 9.87 5.84
C THR A 560 -6.95 10.79 4.85
N PRO A 561 -7.67 10.27 3.85
CA PRO A 561 -8.22 11.09 2.76
C PRO A 561 -9.06 12.30 3.22
N TYR A 562 -9.87 12.14 4.27
CA TYR A 562 -10.72 13.21 4.79
C TYR A 562 -9.96 14.20 5.71
N GLN A 563 -8.77 13.88 6.19
CA GLN A 563 -8.05 14.72 7.17
C GLN A 563 -6.73 15.28 6.68
N ALA A 564 -6.17 14.71 5.61
CA ALA A 564 -4.87 15.11 5.08
C ALA A 564 -4.86 16.52 4.46
N THR A 565 -6.04 17.03 4.17
CA THR A 565 -6.31 18.33 3.54
C THR A 565 -7.48 19.00 4.22
N SER A 566 -7.64 20.30 4.03
CA SER A 566 -8.71 21.08 4.64
C SER A 566 -9.57 21.82 3.60
N VAL A 567 -10.76 22.23 4.04
CA VAL A 567 -11.57 23.26 3.38
C VAL A 567 -11.42 24.58 4.11
N ARG A 568 -11.29 25.67 3.36
CA ARG A 568 -11.26 27.05 3.86
C ARG A 568 -12.30 27.89 3.12
N SER A 569 -13.57 27.68 3.44
CA SER A 569 -14.72 28.35 2.84
C SER A 569 -14.73 29.84 3.19
N SER A 570 -14.51 30.66 2.17
CA SER A 570 -14.66 32.11 2.22
C SER A 570 -14.95 32.58 0.80
N PRO A 571 -15.95 33.45 0.55
CA PRO A 571 -16.21 33.99 -0.77
C PRO A 571 -14.97 34.67 -1.39
N TRP A 572 -14.22 35.41 -0.56
CA TRP A 572 -12.99 36.08 -0.97
C TRP A 572 -11.88 35.10 -1.36
N LEU A 573 -11.65 34.06 -0.55
CA LEU A 573 -10.66 33.02 -0.88
C LEU A 573 -11.09 32.20 -2.11
N THR A 574 -12.39 31.97 -2.28
CA THR A 574 -12.94 31.23 -3.41
C THR A 574 -12.70 31.97 -4.72
N TRP A 575 -12.90 33.29 -4.72
CA TRP A 575 -12.58 34.12 -5.88
C TRP A 575 -11.07 34.18 -6.13
N LEU A 576 -10.27 34.44 -5.09
CA LEU A 576 -8.81 34.59 -5.20
C LEU A 576 -8.11 33.31 -5.63
N LEU A 577 -8.51 32.16 -5.09
CA LEU A 577 -7.88 30.86 -5.33
C LEU A 577 -8.63 30.02 -6.36
N LEU A 578 -9.57 30.63 -7.09
CA LEU A 578 -10.37 29.96 -8.13
C LEU A 578 -10.99 28.64 -7.62
N GLY A 579 -11.66 28.69 -6.46
CA GLY A 579 -12.34 27.53 -5.85
C GLY A 579 -11.44 26.46 -5.24
N GLN A 580 -10.11 26.61 -5.32
CA GLN A 580 -9.16 25.60 -4.85
C GLN A 580 -8.98 25.61 -3.32
N ASN A 581 -9.54 26.60 -2.63
CA ASN A 581 -9.72 26.62 -1.18
C ASN A 581 -10.62 25.49 -0.64
N PHE A 582 -11.29 24.74 -1.54
CA PHE A 582 -11.99 23.49 -1.25
C PHE A 582 -11.10 22.26 -1.55
N HIS A 583 -9.82 22.33 -1.20
CA HIS A 583 -8.79 21.34 -1.57
C HIS A 583 -9.12 19.92 -1.09
N LEU A 584 -9.75 19.78 0.08
CA LEU A 584 -10.25 18.47 0.54
C LEU A 584 -11.26 17.85 -0.43
N VAL A 585 -12.21 18.63 -0.94
CA VAL A 585 -13.19 18.12 -1.91
C VAL A 585 -12.48 17.67 -3.18
N HIS A 586 -11.46 18.41 -3.59
CA HIS A 586 -10.62 18.04 -4.71
C HIS A 586 -9.87 16.71 -4.49
N HIS A 587 -9.28 16.47 -3.32
CA HIS A 587 -8.63 15.19 -2.99
C HIS A 587 -9.60 14.01 -2.97
N LEU A 588 -10.83 14.24 -2.51
CA LEU A 588 -11.87 13.20 -2.47
C LEU A 588 -12.44 12.90 -3.86
N ASP A 589 -12.64 13.91 -4.70
CA ASP A 589 -13.20 13.76 -6.04
C ASP A 589 -12.52 14.70 -7.06
N PRO A 590 -11.30 14.35 -7.53
CA PRO A 590 -10.55 15.18 -8.45
C PRO A 590 -11.16 15.22 -9.86
N SER A 591 -12.18 14.39 -10.13
CA SER A 591 -12.89 14.36 -11.41
C SER A 591 -13.81 15.56 -11.64
N LYS A 592 -14.06 16.35 -10.59
CA LYS A 592 -14.95 17.51 -10.63
C LYS A 592 -14.14 18.78 -10.88
N PRO A 593 -14.62 19.66 -11.78
CA PRO A 593 -13.88 20.87 -12.09
C PRO A 593 -13.90 21.87 -10.94
N PHE A 594 -12.84 22.69 -10.83
CA PHE A 594 -12.62 23.64 -9.74
C PHE A 594 -13.87 24.47 -9.36
N TYR A 595 -14.63 24.94 -10.35
CA TYR A 595 -15.79 25.81 -10.14
C TYR A 595 -17.01 25.09 -9.54
N ARG A 596 -16.99 23.75 -9.44
CA ARG A 596 -18.02 22.95 -8.77
C ARG A 596 -17.68 22.58 -7.33
N LEU A 597 -16.42 22.72 -6.90
CA LEU A 597 -15.96 22.24 -5.59
C LEU A 597 -16.73 22.89 -4.43
N ALA A 598 -16.96 24.21 -4.50
CA ALA A 598 -17.73 24.94 -3.50
C ALA A 598 -19.18 24.44 -3.39
N SER A 599 -19.80 24.11 -4.52
CA SER A 599 -21.17 23.57 -4.55
C SER A 599 -21.20 22.16 -3.97
N ILE A 600 -20.23 21.30 -4.30
CA ILE A 600 -20.13 19.94 -3.75
C ILE A 600 -19.95 20.01 -2.23
N TRP A 601 -19.06 20.87 -1.74
CA TRP A 601 -18.90 21.12 -0.32
C TRP A 601 -20.23 21.50 0.32
N LYS A 602 -20.95 22.47 -0.25
CA LYS A 602 -22.24 22.93 0.30
C LYS A 602 -23.25 21.80 0.47
N HIS A 603 -23.32 20.84 -0.45
CA HIS A 603 -24.31 19.76 -0.41
C HIS A 603 -23.86 18.53 0.37
N LYS A 604 -22.54 18.23 0.39
CA LYS A 604 -21.98 17.03 1.04
C LYS A 604 -21.25 17.33 2.34
N ARG A 605 -21.33 18.56 2.86
CA ARG A 605 -20.60 18.97 4.06
C ARG A 605 -20.86 18.04 5.23
N GLU A 606 -22.13 17.74 5.55
CA GLU A 606 -22.48 16.90 6.69
C GLU A 606 -21.90 15.49 6.57
N ASP A 607 -21.96 14.90 5.38
CA ASP A 607 -21.35 13.61 5.06
C ASP A 607 -19.82 13.65 5.18
N PHE A 608 -19.16 14.68 4.63
CA PHE A 608 -17.72 14.82 4.76
C PHE A 608 -17.30 15.01 6.23
N MET A 609 -18.05 15.79 6.99
CA MET A 609 -17.80 16.01 8.42
C MET A 609 -18.02 14.74 9.24
N SER A 610 -19.00 13.88 8.90
CA SER A 610 -19.21 12.59 9.57
C SER A 610 -18.02 11.63 9.39
N HIS A 611 -17.31 11.72 8.28
CA HIS A 611 -16.07 11.01 7.99
C HIS A 611 -14.81 11.70 8.57
N GLY A 612 -14.99 12.83 9.25
CA GLY A 612 -13.93 13.58 9.95
C GLY A 612 -13.21 14.62 9.08
N ALA A 613 -13.88 15.20 8.09
CA ALA A 613 -13.34 16.29 7.28
C ALA A 613 -12.84 17.48 8.12
N VAL A 614 -11.74 18.11 7.66
CA VAL A 614 -11.18 19.30 8.32
C VAL A 614 -11.75 20.55 7.66
N ASP A 615 -12.63 21.25 8.37
CA ASP A 615 -13.18 22.54 7.98
C ASP A 615 -12.53 23.67 8.80
N CYS A 616 -11.68 24.46 8.15
CA CYS A 616 -11.02 25.62 8.76
C CYS A 616 -11.78 26.93 8.50
N SER A 617 -13.03 26.85 8.03
CA SER A 617 -13.90 28.00 7.79
C SER A 617 -14.41 28.55 9.12
N GLY A 618 -13.69 29.47 9.74
CA GLY A 618 -14.12 30.07 11.01
C GLY A 618 -13.05 30.30 12.07
N LEU A 619 -11.75 30.31 11.74
CA LEU A 619 -10.67 30.69 12.68
C LEU A 619 -10.66 32.18 13.09
N ASN A 620 -11.84 32.80 13.21
CA ASN A 620 -12.04 34.05 13.93
C ASN A 620 -13.15 33.83 14.97
N LYS A 621 -12.76 33.92 16.25
CA LYS A 621 -13.55 33.89 17.50
C LYS A 621 -13.73 32.51 18.16
N SER A 622 -12.68 31.99 18.83
CA SER A 622 -12.76 31.54 20.25
C SER A 622 -11.68 30.56 20.72
N GLU A 623 -10.76 30.06 19.88
CA GLU A 623 -9.79 29.03 20.32
C GLU A 623 -8.33 29.36 19.96
N GLN A 624 -7.87 30.53 20.40
CA GLN A 624 -6.46 30.79 20.68
C GLN A 624 -6.36 31.49 22.04
N THR A 625 -6.43 30.69 23.11
CA THR A 625 -5.86 30.98 24.43
C THR A 625 -5.23 29.72 24.96
#